data_AF-A0A3S1WM02-F1
#
_entry.id   AF-A0A3S1WM02-F1
#
_cell.length_a   1.000
_cell.length_b   1.000
_cell.length_c   1.000
_cell.angle_alpha   90.00
_cell.angle_beta   90.00
_cell.angle_gamma   90.00
#
_symmetry.space_group_name_H-M   'P 1'
#
loop_
_entity.id
_entity.type
_entity.pdbx_description
1 polymer ?
#
loop_
_entity_poly.entity_id
_entity_poly.type
_entity_poly.pdbx_seq_one_letter_code
_entity_poly.pdbx_strand_id
1 'polypeptide(L)' 'KRTVEDTWRHIGHLVETIEAAECKNYFENAGYASVKI' A
#
# COMPACT_ATOMS: atom_id res chain seq x y z
N LYS A 1 21.94 -14.33 -3.66
CA LYS A 1 21.22 -14.70 -2.40
C LYS A 1 20.44 -13.44 -1.99
N ARG A 2 19.10 -13.44 -1.97
CA ARG A 2 18.35 -12.25 -1.50
C ARG A 2 18.38 -12.24 0.03
N THR A 3 18.83 -11.15 0.63
CA THR A 3 18.78 -10.99 2.10
C THR A 3 17.44 -10.43 2.54
N VAL A 4 17.16 -10.51 3.84
CA VAL A 4 15.99 -9.85 4.43
C VAL A 4 16.05 -8.33 4.20
N GLU A 5 17.24 -7.74 4.31
CA GLU A 5 17.45 -6.31 4.10
C GLU A 5 17.21 -5.88 2.65
N ASP A 6 17.68 -6.68 1.68
CA ASP A 6 17.39 -6.45 0.25
C ASP A 6 15.89 -6.52 -0.03
N THR A 7 15.19 -7.44 0.63
CA THR A 7 13.74 -7.60 0.50
C THR A 7 13.00 -6.39 1.04
N TRP A 8 13.36 -5.90 2.23
CA TRP A 8 12.74 -4.72 2.81
C TRP A 8 13.00 -3.45 2.00
N ARG A 9 14.23 -3.24 1.50
CA ARG A 9 14.54 -2.12 0.59
C ARG A 9 13.69 -2.16 -0.68
N HIS A 10 13.55 -3.34 -1.29
CA HIS A 10 12.73 -3.50 -2.47
C HIS A 10 11.25 -3.21 -2.21
N ILE A 11 10.70 -3.71 -1.10
CA ILE A 11 9.31 -3.40 -0.69
C ILE A 11 9.14 -1.91 -0.44
N GLY A 12 10.11 -1.24 0.19
CA GLY A 12 10.08 0.21 0.40
C GLY A 12 9.90 0.98 -0.91
N HIS A 13 10.70 0.66 -1.92
CA HIS A 13 10.58 1.29 -3.24
C HIS A 13 9.24 1.02 -3.93
N LEU A 14 8.64 -0.16 -3.73
CA LEU A 14 7.31 -0.46 -4.27
C LEU A 14 6.22 0.35 -3.56
N VAL A 15 6.32 0.55 -2.25
CA VAL A 15 5.36 1.37 -1.50
C VAL A 15 5.42 2.83 -1.94
N GLU A 16 6.62 3.34 -2.27
CA GLU A 16 6.81 4.70 -2.80
C GLU A 16 6.11 4.95 -4.15
N THR A 17 5.77 3.90 -4.91
CA THR A 17 5.06 4.05 -6.19
C THR A 17 3.53 4.08 -6.06
N ILE A 18 2.98 3.88 -4.86
CA ILE A 18 1.53 3.83 -4.65
C ILE A 18 0.96 5.24 -4.65
N GLU A 19 0.06 5.53 -5.58
CA GLU A 19 -0.56 6.85 -5.69
C GLU A 19 -1.72 7.05 -4.71
N ALA A 20 -2.00 8.32 -4.37
CA ALA A 20 -3.11 8.67 -3.50
C ALA A 20 -4.47 8.17 -4.02
N ALA A 21 -4.64 8.09 -5.35
CA ALA A 21 -5.83 7.55 -5.98
C ALA A 21 -6.00 6.05 -5.69
N GLU A 22 -4.92 5.27 -5.71
CA GLU A 22 -4.97 3.84 -5.37
C GLU A 22 -5.31 3.63 -3.89
N CYS A 23 -4.75 4.45 -3.00
CA CYS A 23 -5.11 4.43 -1.58
C CYS A 23 -6.60 4.72 -1.38
N LYS A 24 -7.13 5.75 -2.04
CA LYS A 24 -8.57 6.09 -1.98
C LYS A 24 -9.42 4.92 -2.46
N ASN A 25 -9.11 4.35 -3.62
CA ASN A 25 -9.81 3.21 -4.17
C ASN A 25 -9.76 2.00 -3.22
N TYR A 26 -8.61 1.73 -2.61
CA TYR A 26 -8.48 0.66 -1.63
C TYR A 26 -9.39 0.89 -0.41
N PHE A 27 -9.40 2.10 0.16
CA PHE A 27 -10.24 2.38 1.32
C PHE A 27 -11.74 2.24 1.01
N GLU A 28 -12.19 2.67 -0.17
CA GLU A 28 -13.57 2.53 -0.63
C GLU A 28 -13.96 1.07 -0.83
N ASN A 29 -13.13 0.27 -1.50
CA ASN A 29 -13.47 -1.11 -1.86
C ASN A 29 -13.22 -2.12 -0.72
N ALA A 30 -12.27 -1.86 0.17
CA ALA A 30 -11.99 -2.71 1.33
C ALA A 30 -12.90 -2.38 2.54
N GLY A 31 -13.83 -1.44 2.39
CA GLY A 31 -14.81 -1.09 3.43
C GLY A 31 -14.26 -0.23 4.57
N TYR A 32 -13.02 0.28 4.47
CA TYR A 32 -12.42 1.21 5.44
C TYR A 32 -13.02 2.61 5.35
N ALA A 33 -13.49 3.03 4.18
CA ALA A 33 -14.15 4.31 3.95
C ALA A 33 -15.68 4.24 4.09
N SER A 34 -16.22 3.15 4.63
CA SER A 34 -17.66 3.08 4.94
C SER A 34 -17.96 4.07 6.06
N VAL A 35 -18.63 5.17 5.74
CA VAL A 35 -19.13 6.12 6.74
C VAL A 35 -20.16 5.37 7.57
N LYS A 36 -19.82 5.11 8.84
CA LYS A 36 -20.81 4.62 9.79
C LYS A 36 -21.83 5.74 10.01
N ILE A 37 -23.08 5.45 9.65
CA ILE A 37 -24.26 6.26 9.98
C ILE A 37 -24.51 6.15 11.48
#